data_AF-A0A015IYR4-F1
#
_entry.id   AF-A0A015IYR4-F1
#
_cell.length_a   1.000
_cell.length_b   1.000
_cell.length_c   1.000
_cell.angle_alpha   90.00
_cell.angle_beta   90.00
_cell.angle_gamma   90.00
#
_symmetry.space_group_name_H-M   'P 1'
#
loop_
_entity.id
_entity.type
_entity.pdbx_description
1 polymer ?
#
loop_
_entity_poly.entity_id
_entity_poly.type
_entity_poly.pdbx_seq_one_letter_code
_entity_poly.pdbx_strand_id
1 'polypeptide(L)'
;MEKVKNRENTSNKKRKVDKSVIGQTTITAFHDSTNLPEARINRINCALVKFFIYCGIAYRIVEHPFFIDFLKELNADYDLPTREYLSGRLLETELCNVNEKMNEDIMNQHNLTLGK
;
A
#
# COMPACT_ATOMS: atom_id res chain seq x y z
N MET A 1 -47.05 11.48 -58.63
CA MET A 1 -45.61 11.16 -58.72
C MET A 1 -44.84 12.35 -58.18
N GLU A 2 -44.27 12.26 -56.98
CA GLU A 2 -42.98 12.90 -56.69
C GLU A 2 -42.38 12.25 -55.44
N LYS A 3 -41.20 11.66 -55.59
CA LYS A 3 -40.51 10.92 -54.54
C LYS A 3 -39.77 11.91 -53.64
N VAL A 4 -40.10 11.95 -52.35
CA VAL A 4 -39.30 12.67 -51.35
C VAL A 4 -37.95 11.96 -51.23
N LYS A 5 -36.88 12.64 -51.67
CA LYS A 5 -35.51 12.15 -51.68
C LYS A 5 -34.91 12.23 -50.28
N ASN A 6 -34.69 11.08 -49.65
CA ASN A 6 -33.84 10.96 -48.45
C ASN A 6 -32.47 11.59 -48.73
N ARG A 7 -32.03 12.53 -47.88
CA ARG A 7 -30.65 13.01 -47.86
C ARG A 7 -29.89 12.20 -46.81
N GLU A 8 -29.10 11.23 -47.27
CA GLU A 8 -28.07 10.60 -46.47
C GLU A 8 -26.93 11.60 -46.25
N ASN A 9 -26.72 12.03 -45.01
CA ASN A 9 -25.52 12.77 -44.62
C ASN A 9 -24.41 11.77 -44.27
N THR A 10 -23.74 11.25 -45.30
CA THR A 10 -22.46 10.56 -45.12
C THR A 10 -21.35 11.60 -44.97
N SER A 11 -21.02 11.96 -43.73
CA SER A 11 -19.70 12.52 -43.45
C SER A 11 -19.14 11.92 -42.17
N ASN A 12 -18.38 10.83 -42.32
CA ASN A 12 -17.50 10.31 -41.27
C ASN A 12 -16.29 11.25 -41.13
N LYS A 13 -16.53 12.49 -40.71
CA LYS A 13 -15.45 13.40 -40.33
C LYS A 13 -15.09 13.07 -38.90
N LYS A 14 -14.18 12.10 -38.70
CA LYS A 14 -13.51 11.91 -37.40
C LYS A 14 -12.98 13.27 -36.97
N ARG A 15 -13.59 13.86 -35.93
CA ARG A 15 -13.06 15.06 -35.29
C ARG A 15 -11.66 14.70 -34.82
N LYS A 16 -10.64 15.44 -35.30
CA LYS A 16 -9.32 15.39 -34.68
C LYS A 16 -9.52 15.86 -33.24
N VAL A 17 -9.31 14.95 -32.30
CA VAL A 17 -9.24 15.27 -30.88
C VAL A 17 -8.10 16.28 -30.75
N ASP A 18 -8.43 17.45 -30.24
CA ASP A 18 -7.47 18.52 -30.03
C ASP A 18 -6.38 18.03 -29.07
N LYS A 19 -5.12 18.42 -29.33
CA LYS A 19 -3.96 17.96 -28.56
C LYS A 19 -4.01 18.46 -27.10
N SER A 20 -4.95 19.37 -26.79
CA SER A 20 -5.31 19.81 -25.44
C SER A 20 -6.06 18.75 -24.61
N VAL A 21 -6.62 17.70 -25.23
CA VAL A 21 -7.33 16.58 -24.54
C VAL A 21 -6.36 15.51 -24.02
N ILE A 22 -5.04 15.69 -24.19
CA ILE A 22 -4.02 14.76 -23.64
C ILE A 22 -3.97 14.83 -22.10
N GLY A 23 -4.61 15.83 -21.47
CA GLY A 23 -4.71 15.96 -20.02
C GLY A 23 -5.95 15.36 -19.38
N GLN A 24 -6.90 14.80 -20.15
CA GLN A 24 -8.12 14.24 -19.55
C GLN A 24 -7.84 12.86 -18.98
N THR A 25 -7.60 12.81 -17.67
CA THR A 25 -7.52 11.57 -16.90
C THR A 25 -8.88 10.89 -16.88
N THR A 26 -8.91 9.56 -17.06
CA THR A 26 -10.11 8.75 -16.84
C THR A 26 -10.60 8.91 -15.40
N ILE A 27 -11.91 8.79 -15.15
CA ILE A 27 -12.47 8.87 -13.78
C ILE A 27 -11.79 7.89 -12.82
N THR A 28 -11.31 6.76 -13.34
CA THR A 28 -10.56 5.72 -12.64
C THR A 28 -9.09 6.04 -12.37
N ALA A 29 -8.53 7.10 -12.96
CA ALA A 29 -7.12 7.44 -12.78
C ALA A 29 -6.79 7.92 -11.36
N PHE A 30 -7.81 8.32 -10.59
CA PHE A 30 -7.71 8.70 -9.17
C PHE A 30 -8.29 7.65 -8.24
N HIS A 31 -8.75 6.51 -8.76
CA HIS A 31 -9.09 5.40 -7.88
C HIS A 31 -7.79 4.81 -7.38
N ASP A 32 -7.58 4.85 -6.06
CA ASP A 32 -6.59 4.02 -5.41
C ASP A 32 -6.81 2.58 -5.89
N SER A 33 -5.79 2.03 -6.54
CA SER A 33 -5.83 0.69 -7.10
C SER A 33 -6.34 -0.27 -6.05
N THR A 34 -7.39 -1.03 -6.36
CA THR A 34 -8.10 -1.97 -5.47
C THR A 34 -7.26 -3.15 -4.98
N ASN A 35 -5.94 -3.11 -5.15
CA ASN A 35 -5.01 -4.15 -4.76
C ASN A 35 -3.76 -3.49 -4.18
N LEU A 36 -3.58 -3.64 -2.87
CA LEU A 36 -2.42 -3.14 -2.15
C LEU A 36 -1.17 -3.95 -2.56
N PRO A 37 -0.11 -3.33 -3.13
CA PRO A 37 1.08 -4.08 -3.53
C PRO A 37 1.73 -4.78 -2.34
N GLU A 38 2.24 -6.00 -2.53
CA GLU A 38 2.86 -6.80 -1.46
C GLU A 38 3.99 -6.05 -0.74
N ALA A 39 4.83 -5.32 -1.48
CA ALA A 39 5.87 -4.48 -0.90
C ALA A 39 5.31 -3.40 0.07
N ARG A 40 4.12 -2.85 -0.22
CA ARG A 40 3.45 -1.88 0.66
C ARG A 40 2.84 -2.60 1.87
N ILE A 41 2.25 -3.77 1.69
CA ILE A 41 1.77 -4.63 2.80
C ILE A 41 2.91 -4.92 3.78
N ASN A 42 4.06 -5.36 3.27
CA ASN A 42 5.23 -5.69 4.10
C ASN A 42 5.74 -4.46 4.87
N ARG A 43 5.73 -3.27 4.25
CA ARG A 43 6.08 -2.02 4.94
C ARG A 43 5.09 -1.65 6.05
N ILE A 44 3.79 -1.86 5.82
CA ILE A 44 2.76 -1.63 6.84
C ILE A 44 2.93 -2.63 7.99
N ASN A 45 3.12 -3.91 7.70
CA ASN A 45 3.38 -4.95 8.71
C ASN A 45 4.61 -4.61 9.57
N CYS A 46 5.72 -4.21 8.94
CA CYS A 46 6.93 -3.76 9.62
C CYS A 46 6.66 -2.57 10.56
N ALA A 47 5.92 -1.55 10.09
CA ALA A 47 5.55 -0.41 10.92
C ALA A 47 4.63 -0.80 12.08
N LEU A 48 3.68 -1.71 11.84
CA LEU A 48 2.76 -2.24 12.85
C LEU A 48 3.52 -2.98 13.95
N VAL A 49 4.42 -3.90 13.61
CA VAL A 49 5.25 -4.61 14.59
C VAL A 49 6.05 -3.63 15.45
N LYS A 50 6.71 -2.66 14.82
CA LYS A 50 7.47 -1.62 15.53
C LYS A 50 6.60 -0.83 16.50
N PHE A 51 5.40 -0.43 16.07
CA PHE A 51 4.46 0.28 16.93
C PHE A 51 4.09 -0.54 18.17
N PHE A 52 3.76 -1.83 18.02
CA PHE A 52 3.41 -2.67 19.16
C PHE A 52 4.58 -2.86 20.14
N ILE A 53 5.80 -3.04 19.62
CA ILE A 53 7.01 -3.23 20.46
C ILE A 53 7.39 -1.93 21.18
N TYR A 54 7.58 -0.84 20.45
CA TYR A 54 8.07 0.41 21.02
C TYR A 54 7.08 1.05 22.00
N CYS A 55 5.77 0.85 21.78
CA CYS A 55 4.74 1.35 22.67
C CYS A 55 4.30 0.34 23.75
N GLY A 56 4.84 -0.88 23.76
CA GLY A 56 4.47 -1.91 24.74
C GLY A 56 2.99 -2.32 24.66
N ILE A 57 2.41 -2.32 23.47
CA ILE A 57 0.99 -2.59 23.26
C ILE A 57 0.75 -4.09 23.24
N ALA A 58 -0.26 -4.55 23.96
CA ALA A 58 -0.67 -5.96 23.94
C ALA A 58 -1.16 -6.37 22.55
N TYR A 59 -0.63 -7.46 22.00
CA TYR A 59 -1.01 -7.94 20.66
C TYR A 59 -2.50 -8.24 20.48
N ARG A 60 -3.25 -8.46 21.58
CA ARG A 60 -4.72 -8.60 21.56
C ARG A 60 -5.43 -7.41 20.89
N ILE A 61 -4.81 -6.23 20.90
CA ILE A 61 -5.39 -5.02 20.29
C ILE A 61 -5.53 -5.15 18.76
N VAL A 62 -4.68 -5.94 18.08
CA VAL A 62 -4.76 -6.08 16.61
C VAL A 62 -6.08 -6.67 16.14
N GLU A 63 -6.73 -7.47 16.99
CA GLU A 63 -8.02 -8.13 16.72
C GLU A 63 -9.20 -7.37 17.35
N HIS A 64 -8.94 -6.24 18.00
CA HIS A 64 -10.00 -5.46 18.63
C HIS A 64 -10.81 -4.71 17.54
N PRO A 65 -12.16 -4.76 17.57
CA PRO A 65 -12.99 -4.14 16.54
C PRO A 65 -12.65 -2.67 16.25
N PHE A 66 -12.50 -1.83 17.29
CA PHE A 66 -12.13 -0.42 17.09
C PHE A 66 -10.76 -0.22 16.43
N PHE A 67 -9.81 -1.14 16.62
CA PHE A 67 -8.50 -1.05 15.97
C PHE A 67 -8.58 -1.48 14.51
N ILE A 68 -9.37 -2.51 14.22
CA ILE A 68 -9.69 -2.93 12.85
C ILE A 68 -10.37 -1.79 12.10
N ASP A 69 -11.43 -1.21 12.67
CA ASP A 69 -12.18 -0.10 12.06
C ASP A 69 -11.24 1.09 11.80
N PHE A 70 -10.42 1.46 12.80
CA PHE A 70 -9.43 2.53 12.64
C PHE A 70 -8.47 2.29 11.47
N LEU A 71 -7.94 1.06 11.33
CA LEU A 71 -7.03 0.75 10.24
C LEU A 71 -7.75 0.67 8.88
N LYS A 72 -9.01 0.24 8.84
CA LYS A 72 -9.82 0.24 7.62
C LYS A 72 -10.18 1.65 7.16
N GLU A 73 -10.39 2.60 8.08
CA GLU A 73 -10.53 4.03 7.76
C GLU A 73 -9.26 4.63 7.15
N LEU A 74 -8.08 4.16 7.59
CA LEU A 74 -6.80 4.60 7.02
C LEU A 74 -6.46 3.91 5.69
N ASN A 75 -6.81 2.62 5.56
CA ASN A 75 -6.55 1.82 4.37
C ASN A 75 -7.51 0.63 4.28
N ALA A 76 -8.59 0.79 3.51
CA ALA A 76 -9.64 -0.21 3.38
C ALA A 76 -9.16 -1.56 2.82
N ASP A 77 -8.18 -1.51 1.91
CA ASP A 77 -7.64 -2.70 1.21
C ASP A 77 -6.55 -3.43 2.01
N TYR A 78 -6.15 -2.91 3.18
CA TYR A 78 -5.19 -3.59 4.05
C TYR A 78 -5.90 -4.56 4.98
N ASP A 79 -5.53 -5.83 4.91
CA ASP A 79 -6.00 -6.85 5.83
C ASP A 79 -5.04 -6.99 7.00
N LEU A 80 -5.58 -6.85 8.21
CA LEU A 80 -4.79 -6.92 9.43
C LEU A 80 -4.28 -8.36 9.64
N PRO A 81 -3.03 -8.51 10.09
CA PRO A 81 -2.54 -9.80 10.53
C PRO A 81 -3.27 -10.26 11.79
N THR A 82 -3.42 -11.57 11.95
CA THR A 82 -3.87 -12.14 13.22
C THR A 82 -2.84 -11.89 14.32
N ARG A 83 -3.28 -11.97 15.57
CA ARG A 83 -2.40 -11.83 16.72
C ARG A 83 -1.22 -12.79 16.65
N GLU A 84 -1.47 -14.06 16.35
CA GLU A 84 -0.45 -15.10 16.31
C GLU A 84 0.57 -14.85 15.19
N TYR A 85 0.11 -14.39 14.04
CA TYR A 85 0.99 -14.08 12.92
C TYR A 85 1.84 -12.84 13.22
N LEU A 86 1.25 -11.83 13.85
CA LEU A 86 1.94 -10.61 14.27
C LEU A 86 3.00 -10.89 15.34
N SER A 87 2.64 -11.59 16.42
CA SER A 87 3.55 -11.86 17.54
C SER A 87 4.57 -12.96 17.27
N GLY A 88 4.35 -13.79 16.26
CA GLY A 88 5.28 -14.82 15.83
C GLY A 88 6.08 -14.37 14.62
N ARG A 89 5.57 -14.70 13.42
CA ARG A 89 6.31 -14.60 12.16
C ARG A 89 6.78 -13.18 11.85
N LEU A 90 5.91 -12.18 12.00
CA LEU A 90 6.27 -10.80 11.69
C LEU A 90 7.29 -10.25 12.70
N LEU A 91 7.12 -10.56 13.99
CA LEU A 91 8.08 -10.20 15.03
C LEU A 91 9.45 -10.83 14.80
N GLU A 92 9.52 -12.13 14.52
CA GLU A 92 10.76 -12.86 14.25
C GLU A 92 11.49 -12.30 13.02
N THR A 93 10.73 -11.94 11.98
CA THR A 93 11.27 -11.35 10.76
C THR A 93 11.90 -9.99 11.03
N GLU A 94 11.21 -9.12 11.77
CA GLU A 94 11.76 -7.82 12.16
C GLU A 94 12.98 -7.96 13.09
N LEU A 95 12.96 -8.95 13.99
CA LEU A 95 14.11 -9.24 14.84
C LEU A 95 15.33 -9.66 14.03
N CYS A 96 15.15 -10.53 13.01
CA CYS A 96 16.22 -10.94 12.10
C CYS A 96 16.80 -9.73 11.36
N ASN A 97 15.93 -8.91 10.76
CA ASN A 97 16.35 -7.71 10.02
C ASN A 97 17.13 -6.72 10.90
N VAL A 98 16.68 -6.51 12.14
CA VAL A 98 17.38 -5.63 13.09
C VAL A 98 18.72 -6.21 13.49
N ASN A 99 18.80 -7.52 13.74
CA ASN A 99 20.04 -8.18 14.13
C ASN A 99 21.06 -8.20 13.00
N GLU A 100 20.63 -8.44 11.76
CA GLU A 100 21.48 -8.34 10.56
C GLU A 100 22.04 -6.94 10.40
N LYS A 101 21.18 -5.91 10.48
CA LYS A 101 21.63 -4.51 10.41
C LYS A 101 22.60 -4.15 11.53
N MET A 102 22.32 -4.59 12.76
CA MET A 102 23.22 -4.35 13.89
C MET A 102 24.58 -5.03 13.68
N ASN A 103 24.59 -6.25 13.14
CA ASN A 103 25.84 -6.95 12.80
C ASN A 103 26.61 -6.22 11.69
N GLU A 104 25.95 -5.76 10.64
CA GLU A 104 26.58 -4.94 9.60
C GLU A 104 27.19 -3.67 10.18
N ASP A 105 26.44 -2.95 11.02
CA ASP A 105 26.90 -1.74 11.70
C ASP A 105 28.13 -2.02 12.57
N ILE A 106 28.12 -3.11 13.34
CA ILE A 106 29.25 -3.56 14.17
C ILE A 106 30.48 -3.87 13.31
N MET A 107 30.32 -4.62 12.21
CA MET A 107 31.43 -5.01 11.33
C MET A 107 32.06 -3.80 10.62
N ASN A 108 31.28 -2.75 10.38
CA ASN A 108 31.74 -1.52 9.76
C ASN A 108 32.41 -0.54 10.76
N GLN A 109 32.32 -0.80 12.07
CA GLN A 109 32.96 0.04 13.09
C GLN A 109 34.37 -0.47 13.42
N HIS A 110 35.30 0.47 13.62
CA HIS A 110 36.64 0.18 14.13
C HIS A 110 36.80 0.65 15.58
N ASN A 111 37.65 -0.02 16.35
CA ASN A 111 37.96 0.31 17.75
C ASN A 111 36.79 0.15 18.74
N LEU A 112 35.87 -0.80 18.47
CA LEU A 112 34.86 -1.19 19.44
C LEU A 112 35.49 -1.85 20.66
N THR A 113 35.10 -1.41 21.86
CA THR A 113 35.50 -2.01 23.13
C THR A 113 34.26 -2.43 23.92
N LEU A 114 34.28 -3.62 24.52
CA LEU A 114 33.25 -4.03 25.46
C LEU A 114 33.41 -3.20 26.75
N GLY A 115 32.36 -2.46 27.12
CA GLY A 115 32.31 -1.74 28.39
C GLY A 115 32.36 -2.73 29.57
N LYS A 116 32.97 -2.31 30.69
CA LYS A 116 32.99 -3.08 31.94
C LYS A 116 31.66 -3.04 32.67
#